data_AF-A0A6C0IMH9-F1
#
_entry.id   AF-A0A6C0IMH9-F1
#
_cell.length_a   1.000
_cell.length_b   1.000
_cell.length_c   1.000
_cell.angle_alpha   90.00
_cell.angle_beta   90.00
_cell.angle_gamma   90.00
#
_symmetry.space_group_name_H-M   'P 1'
#
loop_
_entity.id
_entity.type
_entity.pdbx_description
1 polymer ?
#
loop_
_entity_poly.entity_id
_entity_poly.type
_entity_poly.pdbx_seq_one_letter_code
_entity_poly.pdbx_strand_id
1 'polypeptide(L)'
;MASLPKLTQTEYKNKLMNYKFLMKKFIVTTRFTNETWTENNKYRKEQTHNGCVYCSPDPISAKIKRNSILFVLEMNNEENSILGIGLIKNNPIINSFQVYNEKNYNRYVYLGEHRIDRNEMDVQEELIMKAFDILCFTGNKHMKRGQGLKCFPLEMLFKISEKVDLVEFISCMFKKRIKSNT
;
A
#
# COMPACT_ATOMS: atom_id res chain seq x y z
N MET A 1 -29.40 -15.25 -17.48
CA MET A 1 -28.44 -14.11 -17.47
C MET A 1 -27.42 -14.37 -18.56
N ALA A 2 -27.37 -13.53 -19.60
CA ALA A 2 -26.34 -13.66 -20.62
C ALA A 2 -24.97 -13.40 -20.00
N SER A 3 -24.06 -14.38 -20.07
CA SER A 3 -22.68 -14.17 -19.65
C SER A 3 -22.06 -13.10 -20.54
N LEU A 4 -21.47 -12.06 -19.96
CA LEU A 4 -20.65 -11.10 -20.70
C LEU A 4 -19.63 -11.87 -21.55
N PRO A 5 -19.46 -11.53 -22.84
CA PRO A 5 -18.50 -12.21 -23.69
C PRO A 5 -17.10 -12.10 -23.08
N LYS A 6 -16.42 -13.25 -22.92
CA LYS A 6 -15.04 -13.28 -22.42
C LYS A 6 -14.15 -12.53 -23.40
N LEU A 7 -13.36 -11.59 -22.89
CA LEU A 7 -12.38 -10.85 -23.67
C LEU A 7 -11.42 -11.81 -24.39
N THR A 8 -11.09 -11.50 -25.63
CA THR A 8 -9.97 -12.16 -26.31
C THR A 8 -8.66 -11.84 -25.59
N GLN A 9 -7.64 -12.69 -25.76
CA GLN A 9 -6.35 -12.49 -25.10
C GLN A 9 -5.70 -11.15 -25.52
N THR A 10 -5.87 -10.74 -26.78
CA THR A 10 -5.36 -9.48 -27.32
C THR A 10 -6.07 -8.28 -26.69
N GLU A 11 -7.40 -8.31 -26.62
CA GLU A 11 -8.17 -7.24 -25.97
C GLU A 11 -7.82 -7.11 -24.50
N TYR A 12 -7.68 -8.23 -23.79
CA TYR A 12 -7.27 -8.23 -22.39
C TYR A 12 -5.91 -7.56 -22.19
N LYS A 13 -4.91 -7.91 -23.00
CA LYS A 13 -3.57 -7.28 -22.96
C LYS A 13 -3.65 -5.78 -23.24
N ASN A 14 -4.42 -5.37 -24.24
CA ASN A 14 -4.59 -3.95 -24.59
C ASN A 14 -5.25 -3.16 -23.45
N LYS A 15 -6.32 -3.70 -22.84
CA LYS A 15 -6.98 -3.07 -21.69
C LYS A 15 -6.06 -2.98 -20.47
N LEU A 16 -5.31 -4.04 -20.17
CA LEU A 16 -4.34 -4.03 -19.07
C LEU A 16 -3.22 -3.01 -19.30
N MET A 17 -2.72 -2.88 -20.53
CA MET A 17 -1.71 -1.89 -20.89
C MET A 17 -2.25 -0.46 -20.78
N ASN A 18 -3.49 -0.22 -21.23
CA ASN A 18 -4.14 1.08 -21.07
C ASN A 18 -4.35 1.41 -19.59
N TYR A 19 -4.83 0.46 -18.80
CA TYR A 19 -4.98 0.60 -17.35
C TYR A 19 -3.64 1.00 -16.70
N LYS A 20 -2.56 0.29 -17.02
CA LYS A 20 -1.21 0.61 -16.56
C LYS A 20 -0.77 2.03 -16.93
N PHE A 21 -1.07 2.47 -18.15
CA PHE A 21 -0.67 3.79 -18.65
C PHE A 21 -1.40 4.93 -17.93
N LEU A 22 -2.67 4.72 -17.61
CA LEU A 22 -3.52 5.72 -16.96
C LEU A 22 -3.25 5.85 -15.46
N MET A 23 -2.68 4.83 -14.81
CA MET A 23 -2.37 4.88 -13.38
C MET A 23 -1.45 6.04 -13.00
N LYS A 24 -1.91 6.86 -12.04
CA LYS A 24 -1.15 7.97 -11.43
C LYS A 24 -0.86 7.76 -9.95
N LYS A 25 -1.59 6.84 -9.31
CA LYS A 25 -1.48 6.49 -7.90
C LYS A 25 -1.26 4.98 -7.81
N PHE A 26 -0.49 4.52 -6.83
CA PHE A 26 -0.11 3.12 -6.73
C PHE A 26 -0.32 2.60 -5.32
N ILE A 27 -0.73 1.33 -5.22
CA ILE A 27 -0.72 0.61 -3.96
C ILE A 27 0.60 -0.14 -3.86
N VAL A 28 1.29 0.05 -2.74
CA VAL A 28 2.46 -0.72 -2.35
C VAL A 28 2.19 -1.38 -1.01
N THR A 29 3.01 -2.35 -0.67
CA THR A 29 2.89 -3.14 0.56
C THR A 29 4.21 -3.03 1.31
N THR A 30 4.13 -2.87 2.63
CA THR A 30 5.23 -3.18 3.54
C THR A 30 4.91 -4.47 4.29
N ARG A 31 5.90 -5.12 4.90
CA ARG A 31 5.70 -6.32 5.72
C ARG A 31 6.30 -6.09 7.09
N PHE A 32 5.45 -6.12 8.10
CA PHE A 32 5.83 -6.07 9.50
C PHE A 32 5.75 -7.46 10.12
N THR A 33 6.72 -7.70 10.99
CA THR A 33 6.61 -8.61 12.14
C THR A 33 6.00 -7.84 13.31
N ASN A 34 5.60 -8.54 14.37
CA ASN A 34 5.12 -7.87 15.58
C ASN A 34 6.20 -6.97 16.19
N GLU A 35 7.46 -7.40 16.12
CA GLU A 35 8.62 -6.62 16.56
C GLU A 35 8.81 -5.34 15.75
N THR A 36 8.91 -5.44 14.43
CA THR A 36 9.14 -4.27 13.56
C THR A 36 7.95 -3.32 13.55
N TRP A 37 6.73 -3.82 13.75
CA TRP A 37 5.57 -2.96 13.98
C TRP A 37 5.69 -2.15 15.28
N THR A 38 6.16 -2.79 16.35
CA THR A 38 6.38 -2.14 17.65
C THR A 38 7.46 -1.05 17.54
N GLU A 39 8.58 -1.33 16.88
CA GLU A 39 9.64 -0.35 16.59
C GLU A 39 9.09 0.85 15.79
N ASN A 40 8.34 0.58 14.72
CA ASN A 40 7.73 1.62 13.90
C ASN A 40 6.78 2.51 14.72
N ASN A 41 5.90 1.90 15.50
CA ASN A 41 4.95 2.62 16.36
C ASN A 41 5.65 3.49 17.39
N LYS A 42 6.68 2.95 18.05
CA LYS A 42 7.48 3.68 19.04
C LYS A 42 8.11 4.90 18.38
N TYR A 43 8.78 4.71 17.24
CA TYR A 43 9.42 5.79 16.50
C TYR A 43 8.42 6.89 16.10
N ARG A 44 7.25 6.53 15.56
CA ARG A 44 6.21 7.52 15.18
C ARG A 44 5.73 8.35 16.37
N LYS A 45 5.52 7.71 17.53
CA LYS A 45 5.12 8.39 18.78
C LYS A 45 6.19 9.35 19.29
N GLU A 46 7.46 8.93 19.27
CA GLU A 46 8.59 9.74 19.75
C GLU A 46 8.85 10.97 18.88
N GLN A 47 8.65 10.87 17.57
CA GLN A 47 8.87 11.98 16.64
C GLN A 47 7.70 12.98 16.59
N THR A 48 6.66 12.82 17.43
CA THR A 48 5.42 13.65 17.40
C THR A 48 4.78 13.74 16.01
N HIS A 49 5.04 12.76 15.15
CA HIS A 49 4.62 12.76 13.76
C HIS A 49 3.37 11.90 13.61
N ASN A 50 2.21 12.56 13.44
CA ASN A 50 0.92 11.87 13.23
C ASN A 50 0.80 11.18 11.86
N GLY A 51 1.82 11.29 11.02
CA GLY A 51 1.84 10.65 9.71
C GLY A 51 2.36 9.21 9.72
N CYS A 52 3.02 8.82 8.63
CA CYS A 52 3.60 7.50 8.44
C CYS A 52 5.08 7.57 8.10
N VAL A 53 5.80 6.50 8.45
CA VAL A 53 7.20 6.27 8.11
C VAL A 53 7.37 4.84 7.67
N TYR A 54 8.03 4.65 6.52
CA TYR A 54 8.33 3.34 5.98
C TYR A 54 9.79 3.30 5.56
N CYS A 55 10.52 2.31 6.07
CA CYS A 55 11.91 2.10 5.65
C CYS A 55 12.01 0.84 4.79
N SER A 56 13.01 0.83 3.92
CA SER A 56 13.25 -0.25 2.98
C SER A 56 14.74 -0.40 2.73
N PRO A 57 15.27 -1.63 2.61
CA PRO A 57 16.66 -1.86 2.23
C PRO A 57 16.98 -1.44 0.79
N ASP A 58 15.95 -1.40 -0.06
CA ASP A 58 16.02 -1.04 -1.48
C ASP A 58 15.03 0.07 -1.82
N PRO A 59 15.26 0.87 -2.87
CA PRO A 59 14.28 1.84 -3.32
C PRO A 59 13.05 1.14 -3.93
N ILE A 60 11.92 1.85 -3.99
CA ILE A 60 10.75 1.40 -4.74
C ILE A 60 11.12 1.23 -6.21
N SER A 61 10.51 0.25 -6.88
CA SER A 61 10.79 -0.06 -8.29
C SER A 61 10.80 1.19 -9.16
N ALA A 62 11.85 1.35 -9.97
CA ALA A 62 11.99 2.44 -10.95
C ALA A 62 10.85 2.53 -11.98
N LYS A 63 10.00 1.48 -12.06
CA LYS A 63 8.77 1.50 -12.86
C LYS A 63 7.74 2.51 -12.34
N ILE A 64 7.78 2.84 -11.05
CA ILE A 64 6.97 3.90 -10.44
C ILE A 64 7.80 5.18 -10.49
N LYS A 65 7.28 6.21 -11.16
CA LYS A 65 7.98 7.49 -11.32
C LYS A 65 8.23 8.13 -9.95
N ARG A 66 9.33 8.89 -9.84
CA ARG A 66 9.60 9.71 -8.65
C ARG A 66 8.43 10.67 -8.39
N ASN A 67 8.18 10.99 -7.14
CA ASN A 67 7.08 11.84 -6.66
C ASN A 67 5.66 11.32 -6.94
N SER A 68 5.50 10.10 -7.47
CA SER A 68 4.17 9.46 -7.57
C SER A 68 3.55 9.28 -6.19
N ILE A 69 2.22 9.37 -6.11
CA ILE A 69 1.45 9.13 -4.90
C ILE A 69 1.36 7.63 -4.65
N LEU A 70 1.70 7.20 -3.44
CA LEU A 70 1.66 5.80 -3.04
C LEU A 70 0.81 5.62 -1.78
N PHE A 71 -0.01 4.59 -1.81
CA PHE A 71 -0.74 4.06 -0.67
C PHE A 71 -0.01 2.82 -0.16
N VAL A 72 0.51 2.86 1.06
CA VAL A 72 1.27 1.76 1.66
C VAL A 72 0.34 0.95 2.54
N LEU A 73 0.06 -0.30 2.15
CA LEU A 73 -0.63 -1.26 3.00
C LEU A 73 0.33 -1.79 4.07
N GLU A 74 -0.01 -1.57 5.33
CA GLU A 74 0.76 -1.99 6.50
C GLU A 74 0.42 -3.45 6.85
N MET A 75 1.05 -4.40 6.16
CA MET A 75 0.79 -5.82 6.39
C MET A 75 1.51 -6.32 7.64
N ASN A 76 0.79 -6.82 8.64
CA ASN A 76 1.37 -7.66 9.69
C ASN A 76 1.35 -9.12 9.25
N ASN A 77 2.54 -9.67 8.98
CA ASN A 77 2.69 -11.03 8.46
C ASN A 77 2.50 -12.13 9.50
N GLU A 78 2.62 -11.80 10.79
CA GLU A 78 2.37 -12.74 11.89
C GLU A 78 0.87 -12.85 12.18
N GLU A 79 0.17 -11.71 12.17
CA GLU A 79 -1.28 -11.65 12.40
C GLU A 79 -2.12 -11.92 11.14
N ASN A 80 -1.49 -11.88 9.95
CA ASN A 80 -2.17 -11.93 8.65
C ASN A 80 -3.26 -10.85 8.49
N SER A 81 -2.94 -9.63 8.93
CA SER A 81 -3.88 -8.51 8.94
C SER A 81 -3.23 -7.24 8.41
N ILE A 82 -3.98 -6.44 7.65
CA ILE A 82 -3.64 -5.05 7.37
C ILE A 82 -3.92 -4.23 8.63
N LEU A 83 -2.92 -3.48 9.10
CA LEU A 83 -3.03 -2.64 10.30
C LEU A 83 -3.45 -1.20 10.00
N GLY A 84 -3.25 -0.75 8.77
CA GLY A 84 -3.52 0.61 8.34
C GLY A 84 -2.97 0.89 6.96
N ILE A 85 -3.14 2.13 6.54
CA ILE A 85 -2.66 2.62 5.25
C ILE A 85 -1.95 3.95 5.44
N GLY A 86 -0.75 4.09 4.89
CA GLY A 86 -0.05 5.37 4.79
C GLY A 86 -0.11 5.99 3.41
N LEU A 87 -0.07 7.32 3.36
CA LEU A 87 0.02 8.10 2.14
C LEU A 87 1.40 8.76 2.04
N ILE A 88 2.20 8.31 1.08
CA ILE A 88 3.56 8.84 0.84
C ILE A 88 3.73 9.30 -0.61
N LYS A 89 4.81 10.04 -0.86
CA LYS A 89 5.35 10.26 -2.21
C LYS A 89 6.54 9.34 -2.45
N ASN A 90 6.75 8.91 -3.69
CA ASN A 90 7.95 8.18 -4.09
C ASN A 90 9.18 9.12 -4.11
N ASN A 91 9.67 9.50 -2.94
CA ASN A 91 10.81 10.37 -2.76
C ASN A 91 11.56 9.98 -1.47
N PRO A 92 12.43 8.94 -1.52
CA PRO A 92 13.10 8.45 -0.33
C PRO A 92 14.14 9.44 0.16
N ILE A 93 14.25 9.52 1.49
CA ILE A 93 15.38 10.09 2.21
C ILE A 93 16.35 8.95 2.51
N ILE A 94 17.64 9.16 2.22
CA ILE A 94 18.64 8.09 2.28
C ILE A 94 19.45 8.22 3.57
N ASN A 95 19.63 7.11 4.30
CA ASN A 95 20.52 6.98 5.47
C ASN A 95 20.37 8.07 6.55
N SER A 96 19.16 8.60 6.76
CA SER A 96 18.94 9.73 7.69
C SER A 96 18.22 9.37 8.99
N PHE A 97 17.53 8.23 9.05
CA PHE A 97 16.72 7.85 10.21
C PHE A 97 17.05 6.44 10.69
N GLN A 98 16.89 6.19 11.98
CA GLN A 98 17.09 4.89 12.61
C GLN A 98 15.77 4.42 13.23
N VAL A 99 14.89 3.87 12.40
CA VAL A 99 13.57 3.41 12.82
C VAL A 99 13.63 2.00 13.38
N TYR A 100 14.40 1.14 12.73
CA TYR A 100 14.54 -0.28 13.10
C TYR A 100 15.92 -0.59 13.64
N ASN A 101 16.03 -1.57 14.54
CA ASN A 101 17.32 -2.07 15.02
C ASN A 101 18.15 -2.69 13.88
N GLU A 102 17.50 -3.41 12.96
CA GLU A 102 18.13 -3.91 11.75
C GLU A 102 18.48 -2.75 10.80
N LYS A 103 19.77 -2.37 10.79
CA LYS A 103 20.27 -1.20 10.08
C LYS A 103 19.99 -1.24 8.59
N ASN A 104 19.97 -2.42 7.96
CA ASN A 104 19.73 -2.53 6.53
C ASN A 104 18.32 -2.03 6.15
N TYR A 105 17.33 -2.15 7.04
CA TYR A 105 15.98 -1.64 6.75
C TYR A 105 15.91 -0.12 6.69
N ASN A 106 16.84 0.59 7.32
CA ASN A 106 16.83 2.05 7.41
C ASN A 106 17.44 2.78 6.21
N ARG A 107 17.87 2.07 5.15
CA ARG A 107 18.61 2.66 4.02
C ARG A 107 17.79 3.69 3.23
N TYR A 108 16.54 3.37 2.92
CA TYR A 108 15.62 4.25 2.21
C TYR A 108 14.38 4.48 3.06
N VAL A 109 14.14 5.74 3.42
CA VAL A 109 13.06 6.13 4.32
C VAL A 109 12.05 6.98 3.56
N TYR A 110 10.78 6.60 3.64
CA TYR A 110 9.67 7.31 3.03
C TYR A 110 8.78 7.85 4.13
N LEU A 111 8.59 9.16 4.13
CA LEU A 111 7.71 9.86 5.07
C LEU A 111 6.42 10.28 4.36
N GLY A 112 5.34 10.27 5.12
CA GLY A 112 4.04 10.79 4.71
C GLY A 112 3.38 11.52 5.86
N GLU A 113 2.61 12.55 5.55
CA GLU A 113 1.89 13.36 6.55
C GLU A 113 0.60 12.71 7.04
N HIS A 114 0.09 11.73 6.27
CA HIS A 114 -1.19 11.10 6.57
C HIS A 114 -1.05 9.59 6.69
N ARG A 115 -1.71 9.04 7.71
CA ARG A 115 -1.93 7.62 7.93
C ARG A 115 -3.37 7.42 8.39
N ILE A 116 -3.98 6.32 7.96
CA ILE A 116 -5.29 5.88 8.44
C ILE A 116 -5.06 4.60 9.23
N ASP A 117 -5.33 4.63 10.53
CA ASP A 117 -5.33 3.41 11.33
C ASP A 117 -6.56 2.57 10.98
N ARG A 118 -6.43 1.25 10.90
CA ARG A 118 -7.58 0.39 10.61
C ARG A 118 -8.68 0.52 11.66
N ASN A 119 -8.34 0.79 12.92
CA ASN A 119 -9.35 0.98 13.98
C ASN A 119 -10.20 2.25 13.80
N GLU A 120 -9.76 3.18 12.94
CA GLU A 120 -10.47 4.42 12.60
C GLU A 120 -11.30 4.30 11.31
N MET A 121 -11.38 3.10 10.74
CA MET A 121 -12.09 2.85 9.49
C MET A 121 -13.58 2.58 9.72
N ASP A 122 -14.40 3.11 8.82
CA ASP A 122 -15.84 2.80 8.83
C ASP A 122 -16.14 1.39 8.29
N VAL A 123 -17.41 0.97 8.37
CA VAL A 123 -17.84 -0.38 7.98
C VAL A 123 -17.51 -0.71 6.51
N GLN A 124 -17.57 0.28 5.61
CA GLN A 124 -17.26 0.05 4.20
C GLN A 124 -15.75 -0.06 3.98
N GLU A 125 -14.98 0.79 4.64
CA GLU A 125 -13.52 0.74 4.63
C GLU A 125 -13.00 -0.58 5.21
N GLU A 126 -13.60 -1.06 6.30
CA GLU A 126 -13.26 -2.36 6.92
C GLU A 126 -13.58 -3.54 6.02
N LEU A 127 -14.67 -3.49 5.24
CA LEU A 127 -14.97 -4.52 4.23
C LEU A 127 -13.83 -4.63 3.20
N ILE A 128 -13.30 -3.48 2.76
CA ILE A 128 -12.16 -3.44 1.84
C ILE A 128 -10.89 -3.94 2.53
N MET A 129 -10.68 -3.67 3.82
CA MET A 129 -9.53 -4.21 4.55
C MET A 129 -9.59 -5.73 4.67
N LYS A 130 -10.75 -6.31 4.96
CA LYS A 130 -10.95 -7.78 4.95
C LYS A 130 -10.66 -8.38 3.58
N ALA A 131 -11.04 -7.70 2.50
CA ALA A 131 -10.67 -8.13 1.16
C ALA A 131 -9.15 -8.09 0.97
N PHE A 132 -8.47 -7.04 1.43
CA PHE A 132 -7.00 -7.00 1.41
C PHE A 132 -6.36 -8.07 2.27
N ASP A 133 -6.90 -8.42 3.44
CA ASP A 133 -6.36 -9.51 4.27
C ASP A 133 -6.33 -10.82 3.46
N ILE A 134 -7.43 -11.13 2.77
CA ILE A 134 -7.49 -12.31 1.91
C ILE A 134 -6.46 -12.21 0.78
N LEU A 135 -6.44 -11.09 0.03
CA LEU A 135 -5.57 -10.93 -1.14
C LEU A 135 -4.07 -10.93 -0.79
N CYS A 136 -3.71 -10.35 0.35
CA CYS A 136 -2.33 -10.17 0.77
C CYS A 136 -1.74 -11.38 1.49
N PHE A 137 -2.54 -12.17 2.22
CA PHE A 137 -2.03 -13.23 3.09
C PHE A 137 -2.39 -14.65 2.64
N THR A 138 -3.34 -14.82 1.72
CA THR A 138 -3.82 -16.15 1.32
C THR A 138 -3.58 -16.48 -0.17
N GLY A 139 -3.68 -17.76 -0.51
CA GLY A 139 -3.50 -18.24 -1.88
C GLY A 139 -2.05 -18.27 -2.37
N ASN A 140 -1.86 -18.76 -3.59
CA ASN A 140 -0.52 -18.94 -4.18
C ASN A 140 0.16 -17.64 -4.63
N LYS A 141 -0.59 -16.53 -4.67
CA LYS A 141 -0.10 -15.18 -5.04
C LYS A 141 -0.08 -14.22 -3.85
N HIS A 142 -0.06 -14.74 -2.62
CA HIS A 142 0.05 -13.93 -1.41
C HIS A 142 1.30 -13.03 -1.44
N MET A 143 1.27 -11.92 -0.71
CA MET A 143 2.27 -10.86 -0.74
C MET A 143 3.22 -10.91 0.47
N LYS A 144 3.17 -11.97 1.29
CA LYS A 144 3.98 -12.16 2.51
C LYS A 144 5.50 -12.21 2.29
N ARG A 145 5.96 -12.37 1.05
CA ARG A 145 7.39 -12.52 0.70
C ARG A 145 7.94 -11.26 0.03
N GLY A 146 9.26 -11.14 0.03
CA GLY A 146 10.00 -10.00 -0.53
C GLY A 146 10.42 -8.99 0.53
N GLN A 147 11.50 -8.25 0.23
CA GLN A 147 12.07 -7.24 1.13
C GLN A 147 11.64 -5.83 0.75
N GLY A 148 11.41 -4.96 1.74
CA GLY A 148 11.07 -3.57 1.53
C GLY A 148 9.68 -3.33 0.93
N LEU A 149 9.50 -2.16 0.32
CA LEU A 149 8.24 -1.73 -0.29
C LEU A 149 8.05 -2.37 -1.67
N LYS A 150 7.01 -3.21 -1.82
CA LYS A 150 6.69 -3.89 -3.09
C LYS A 150 5.35 -3.44 -3.66
N CYS A 151 5.30 -3.30 -4.98
CA CYS A 151 4.06 -2.95 -5.69
C CYS A 151 3.00 -4.03 -5.50
N PHE A 152 1.76 -3.63 -5.23
CA PHE A 152 0.64 -4.53 -5.30
C PHE A 152 0.46 -5.05 -6.74
N PRO A 153 0.10 -6.31 -6.99
CA PRO A 153 -0.02 -6.87 -8.33
C PRO A 153 -1.00 -6.09 -9.21
N LEU A 154 -0.47 -5.45 -10.25
CA LEU A 154 -1.24 -4.63 -11.19
C LEU A 154 -2.39 -5.39 -11.85
N GLU A 155 -2.13 -6.62 -12.27
CA GLU A 155 -3.15 -7.45 -12.93
C GLU A 155 -4.31 -7.79 -11.98
N MET A 156 -4.04 -7.89 -10.68
CA MET A 156 -5.06 -8.10 -9.67
C MET A 156 -5.92 -6.85 -9.48
N LEU A 157 -5.30 -5.66 -9.42
CA LEU A 157 -6.03 -4.38 -9.39
C LEU A 157 -6.92 -4.23 -10.63
N PHE A 158 -6.39 -4.54 -11.81
CA PHE A 158 -7.15 -4.49 -13.05
C PHE A 158 -8.38 -5.41 -13.02
N LYS A 159 -8.23 -6.67 -12.61
CA LYS A 159 -9.37 -7.61 -12.49
C LYS A 159 -10.42 -7.14 -11.48
N ILE A 160 -9.97 -6.61 -10.34
CA ILE A 160 -10.88 -6.15 -9.28
C ILE A 160 -11.56 -4.83 -9.69
N SER A 161 -10.92 -4.00 -10.51
CA SER A 161 -11.46 -2.71 -10.97
C SER A 161 -12.77 -2.81 -11.74
N GLU A 162 -13.11 -3.99 -12.29
CA GLU A 162 -14.42 -4.26 -12.89
C GLU A 162 -15.57 -4.21 -11.87
N LYS A 163 -15.27 -4.44 -10.59
CA LYS A 163 -16.23 -4.40 -9.48
C LYS A 163 -16.00 -3.20 -8.57
N VAL A 164 -14.75 -2.95 -8.20
CA VAL A 164 -14.34 -1.89 -7.28
C VAL A 164 -12.94 -1.41 -7.66
N ASP A 165 -12.79 -0.10 -7.94
CA ASP A 165 -11.47 0.51 -8.07
C ASP A 165 -10.86 0.71 -6.68
N LEU A 166 -10.02 -0.23 -6.25
CA LEU A 166 -9.35 -0.19 -4.95
C LEU A 166 -8.43 1.03 -4.80
N VAL A 167 -7.83 1.52 -5.88
CA VAL A 167 -6.91 2.66 -5.84
C VAL A 167 -7.70 3.95 -5.61
N GLU A 168 -8.81 4.14 -6.32
CA GLU A 168 -9.65 5.31 -6.12
C GLU A 168 -10.43 5.22 -4.80
N PHE A 169 -10.85 4.03 -4.36
CA PHE A 169 -11.46 3.84 -3.04
C PHE A 169 -10.54 4.34 -1.93
N ILE A 170 -9.29 3.86 -1.87
CA ILE A 170 -8.30 4.33 -0.89
C ILE A 170 -8.06 5.84 -1.06
N SER A 171 -8.00 6.35 -2.30
CA SER A 171 -7.85 7.77 -2.52
C SER A 171 -8.99 8.59 -1.90
N CYS A 172 -10.23 8.08 -1.94
CA CYS A 172 -11.37 8.72 -1.30
C CYS A 172 -11.29 8.68 0.22
N MET A 173 -10.78 7.59 0.82
CA MET A 173 -10.56 7.48 2.27
C MET A 173 -9.66 8.61 2.79
N PHE A 174 -8.57 8.91 2.08
CA PHE A 174 -7.67 10.02 2.42
C PHE A 174 -8.29 11.38 2.12
N LYS A 175 -8.93 11.57 0.96
CA LYS A 175 -9.61 12.83 0.62
C LYS A 175 -10.65 13.23 1.68
N LYS A 176 -11.44 12.25 2.17
CA LYS A 176 -12.43 12.43 3.24
C LYS A 176 -11.79 13.04 4.49
N ARG A 177 -10.71 12.42 4.98
CA ARG A 177 -10.02 12.84 6.22
C ARG A 177 -9.24 14.15 6.05
N ILE A 178 -8.62 14.39 4.90
CA ILE A 178 -7.89 15.64 4.62
C ILE A 178 -8.85 16.84 4.57
N LYS A 179 -9.99 16.68 3.89
CA LYS A 179 -11.01 17.76 3.81
C LYS A 179 -11.63 18.09 5.16
N SER A 180 -11.79 17.12 6.05
CA SER A 180 -12.30 17.36 7.41
C SER A 180 -11.33 18.12 8.31
N ASN A 181 -10.04 18.18 7.95
CA ASN A 181 -8.99 18.85 8.71
C ASN A 181 -8.64 20.24 8.14
N THR A 182 -9.31 20.69 7.09
CA THR A 182 -9.17 22.02 6.46
C THR A 182 -10.47 22.80 6.64
#